data_AF-A0A1N7SMT9-F1
#
_entry.id   AF-A0A1N7SMT9-F1
#
_cell.length_a   1.000
_cell.length_b   1.000
_cell.length_c   1.000
_cell.angle_alpha   90.00
_cell.angle_beta   90.00
_cell.angle_gamma   90.00
#
_symmetry.space_group_name_H-M   'P 1'
#
loop_
_entity.id
_entity.type
_entity.pdbx_description
1 polymer ?
#
loop_
_entity_poly.entity_id
_entity_poly.type
_entity_poly.pdbx_seq_one_letter_code
_entity_poly.pdbx_strand_id
1 'polypeptide(L)'
;MLVAHPSVTPADALRELDDVRLAHTDLVITSFGALLRQPALETIHWRLAIVDEAQAIKNPGARQTRQVKKLQARARIALTGTPVENRLSDLWSIFDFTHPGLLGSMKDFAGLSKRMEKAGHFGPLRSLVRPYILRRLKTDRNVIADLPEKTELKAWCHLSPVQAALYERTVKDLAAALDGADGIERKGIVLSYLMRLKQICNHPSQWLGDAAWKPEASGKFARLRELVDVIAAKQEKVLIFTQFRETTEPLAAFLGSLFGREGLILHGATPVGRRRALVKQFQEDELTPFFVLSLKAGGAGLNLTAASHVIHFDRWWNPAVENQATDRAFRIGQRRNVLVHKFVCRGTVEDRIDQLIEAKQQLVNDVLEGGEELRLTEMSDRELLDLVRLDIHCAQEN
;
A
#
# COMPACT_ATOMS: atom_id res chain seq x y z
N MET A 1 -30.76 -3.93 -0.91
CA MET A 1 -29.38 -3.40 -0.73
C MET A 1 -29.32 -1.99 -1.30
N LEU A 2 -28.76 -1.05 -0.56
CA LEU A 2 -28.55 0.35 -0.95
C LEU A 2 -27.05 0.67 -0.97
N VAL A 3 -26.57 1.38 -1.99
CA VAL A 3 -25.21 1.93 -2.00
C VAL A 3 -25.27 3.43 -1.69
N ALA A 4 -25.04 3.80 -0.43
CA ALA A 4 -25.03 5.18 0.03
C ALA A 4 -23.72 5.88 -0.37
N HIS A 5 -23.52 6.08 -1.67
CA HIS A 5 -22.36 6.75 -2.25
C HIS A 5 -22.76 7.62 -3.45
N PRO A 6 -22.23 8.85 -3.60
CA PRO A 6 -22.59 9.77 -4.69
C PRO A 6 -22.30 9.25 -6.10
N SER A 7 -21.48 8.21 -6.25
CA SER A 7 -21.21 7.60 -7.56
C SER A 7 -22.29 6.62 -8.02
N VAL A 8 -23.24 6.27 -7.14
CA VAL A 8 -24.30 5.28 -7.43
C VAL A 8 -25.67 5.84 -7.11
N THR A 9 -25.82 6.51 -5.96
CA THR A 9 -27.10 7.06 -5.51
C THR A 9 -27.12 8.58 -5.72
N PRO A 10 -28.17 9.13 -6.35
CA PRO A 10 -28.37 10.57 -6.52
C PRO A 10 -28.29 11.37 -5.21
N ALA A 11 -27.81 12.61 -5.28
CA ALA A 11 -27.48 13.43 -4.11
C ALA A 11 -28.71 13.89 -3.30
N ASP A 12 -29.87 13.98 -3.95
CA ASP A 12 -31.19 14.20 -3.37
C ASP A 12 -31.64 12.96 -2.58
N ALA A 13 -31.63 11.78 -3.21
CA ALA A 13 -31.98 10.52 -2.55
C ALA A 13 -31.07 10.21 -1.35
N LEU A 14 -29.80 10.59 -1.43
CA LEU A 14 -28.84 10.50 -0.32
C LEU A 14 -29.13 11.48 0.82
N ARG A 15 -29.70 12.67 0.54
CA ARG A 15 -30.03 13.65 1.58
C ARG A 15 -31.30 13.29 2.35
N GLU A 16 -32.16 12.52 1.71
CA GLU A 16 -33.45 12.10 2.25
C GLU A 16 -33.38 10.74 2.98
N LEU A 17 -32.20 10.17 3.20
CA LEU A 17 -32.07 8.92 3.94
C LEU A 17 -32.52 9.11 5.40
N ASP A 18 -33.40 8.23 5.85
CA ASP A 18 -33.93 8.16 7.20
C ASP A 18 -34.32 6.71 7.56
N ASP A 19 -34.77 6.50 8.80
CA ASP A 19 -35.23 5.20 9.28
C ASP A 19 -36.37 4.61 8.43
N VAL A 20 -37.27 5.46 7.92
CA VAL A 20 -38.45 5.04 7.15
C VAL A 20 -38.05 4.49 5.80
N ARG A 21 -37.18 5.20 5.07
CA ARG A 21 -36.69 4.77 3.75
C ARG A 21 -35.77 3.56 3.84
N LEU A 22 -35.14 3.35 4.99
CA LEU A 22 -34.27 2.20 5.24
C LEU A 22 -35.00 1.02 5.89
N ALA A 23 -36.29 1.17 6.23
CA ALA A 23 -37.08 0.12 6.90
C ALA A 23 -37.12 -1.22 6.13
N HIS A 24 -37.06 -1.18 4.80
CA HIS A 24 -37.06 -2.35 3.93
C HIS A 24 -35.67 -2.64 3.31
N THR A 25 -34.61 -2.06 3.86
CA THR A 25 -33.25 -2.24 3.34
C THR A 25 -32.42 -3.15 4.25
N ASP A 26 -32.06 -4.33 3.74
CA ASP A 26 -31.26 -5.30 4.51
C ASP A 26 -29.77 -4.92 4.65
N LEU A 27 -29.24 -4.16 3.70
CA LEU A 27 -27.81 -3.84 3.60
C LEU A 27 -27.59 -2.44 3.02
N VAL A 28 -26.81 -1.63 3.72
CA VAL A 28 -26.30 -0.35 3.24
C VAL A 28 -24.78 -0.42 3.09
N ILE A 29 -24.29 -0.08 1.90
CA ILE A 29 -22.85 0.01 1.60
C ILE A 29 -22.49 1.49 1.44
N THR A 30 -21.51 1.97 2.18
CA THR A 30 -21.01 3.35 2.07
C THR A 30 -19.48 3.37 2.14
N SER A 31 -18.88 4.55 1.90
CA SER A 31 -17.44 4.77 2.07
C SER A 31 -17.19 5.67 3.29
N PHE A 32 -15.99 5.59 3.88
CA PHE A 32 -15.59 6.44 5.01
C PHE A 32 -15.84 7.94 4.75
N GLY A 33 -15.55 8.40 3.53
CA GLY A 33 -15.75 9.79 3.13
C GLY A 33 -17.22 10.15 2.87
N ALA A 34 -18.03 9.22 2.37
CA ALA A 34 -19.46 9.44 2.17
C ALA A 34 -20.23 9.46 3.50
N LEU A 35 -19.86 8.59 4.45
CA LEU A 35 -20.47 8.53 5.78
C LEU A 35 -20.42 9.88 6.52
N LEU A 36 -19.35 10.68 6.33
CA LEU A 36 -19.23 12.03 6.89
C LEU A 36 -20.31 13.01 6.44
N ARG A 37 -20.97 12.72 5.32
CA ARG A 37 -22.06 13.51 4.74
C ARG A 37 -23.42 12.85 4.96
N GLN A 38 -23.49 11.81 5.79
CA GLN A 38 -24.67 10.97 5.99
C GLN A 38 -24.98 10.80 7.49
N PRO A 39 -25.31 11.89 8.20
CA PRO A 39 -25.57 11.83 9.64
C PRO A 39 -26.80 10.97 9.99
N ALA A 40 -27.76 10.82 9.07
CA ALA A 40 -28.93 9.97 9.26
C ALA A 40 -28.57 8.49 9.51
N LEU A 41 -27.41 8.02 9.02
CA LEU A 41 -26.98 6.65 9.28
C LEU A 41 -26.54 6.43 10.74
N GLU A 42 -26.28 7.51 11.50
CA GLU A 42 -25.90 7.45 12.92
C GLU A 42 -27.09 7.16 13.85
N THR A 43 -28.30 7.58 13.47
CA THR A 43 -29.51 7.40 14.29
C THR A 43 -30.10 6.01 14.17
N ILE A 44 -29.74 5.28 13.12
CA ILE A 44 -30.25 3.94 12.85
C ILE A 44 -29.59 2.92 13.76
N HIS A 45 -30.41 2.05 14.37
CA HIS A 45 -29.94 0.91 15.15
C HIS A 45 -29.62 -0.30 14.26
N TRP A 46 -28.36 -0.43 13.89
CA TRP A 46 -27.87 -1.52 13.05
C TRP A 46 -27.75 -2.84 13.86
N ARG A 47 -28.09 -3.95 13.21
CA ARG A 47 -27.80 -5.29 13.76
C ARG A 47 -26.31 -5.60 13.70
N LEU A 48 -25.65 -5.18 12.64
CA LEU A 48 -24.24 -5.44 12.37
C LEU A 48 -23.62 -4.24 11.64
N ALA A 49 -22.47 -3.79 12.11
CA ALA A 49 -21.61 -2.87 11.36
C ALA A 49 -20.30 -3.57 10.99
N ILE A 50 -19.97 -3.55 9.70
CA ILE A 50 -18.72 -4.13 9.18
C ILE A 50 -17.86 -2.98 8.67
N VAL A 51 -16.64 -2.87 9.20
CA VAL A 51 -15.60 -2.00 8.66
C VAL A 51 -14.66 -2.85 7.85
N ASP A 52 -14.72 -2.71 6.52
CA ASP A 52 -13.73 -3.28 5.62
C ASP A 52 -12.52 -2.34 5.52
N GLU A 53 -11.31 -2.91 5.44
CA GLU A 53 -10.03 -2.18 5.51
C GLU A 53 -9.92 -1.31 6.78
N ALA A 54 -10.05 -1.93 7.95
CA ALA A 54 -10.08 -1.26 9.25
C ALA A 54 -8.85 -0.39 9.59
N GLN A 55 -7.75 -0.52 8.86
CA GLN A 55 -6.64 0.44 8.91
C GLN A 55 -7.09 1.87 8.59
N ALA A 56 -8.19 2.06 7.87
CA ALA A 56 -8.79 3.38 7.64
C ALA A 56 -9.23 4.06 8.96
N ILE A 57 -9.57 3.30 10.01
CA ILE A 57 -9.97 3.86 11.30
C ILE A 57 -8.87 3.79 12.36
N LYS A 58 -7.61 3.60 11.96
CA LYS A 58 -6.48 3.42 12.89
C LYS A 58 -6.18 4.62 13.78
N ASN A 59 -6.44 5.84 13.28
CA ASN A 59 -6.22 7.07 14.04
C ASN A 59 -7.51 7.47 14.80
N PRO A 60 -7.56 7.40 16.14
CA PRO A 60 -8.72 7.80 16.94
C PRO A 60 -9.15 9.25 16.76
N GLY A 61 -8.19 10.13 16.47
CA GLY A 61 -8.42 11.56 16.29
C GLY A 61 -9.02 11.91 14.93
N ALA A 62 -8.94 11.01 13.95
CA ALA A 62 -9.42 11.29 12.60
C ALA A 62 -10.94 11.44 12.56
N ARG A 63 -11.42 12.42 11.79
CA ARG A 63 -12.85 12.71 11.65
C ARG A 63 -13.65 11.48 11.21
N GLN A 64 -13.12 10.71 10.26
CA GLN A 64 -13.76 9.48 9.79
C GLN A 64 -13.85 8.39 10.86
N THR A 65 -12.80 8.23 11.68
CA THR A 65 -12.80 7.25 12.79
C THR A 65 -13.88 7.59 13.80
N ARG A 66 -13.94 8.87 14.21
CA ARG A 66 -14.96 9.36 15.12
C ARG A 66 -16.36 9.13 14.54
N GLN A 67 -16.54 9.39 13.25
CA GLN A 67 -17.81 9.19 12.57
C GLN A 67 -18.25 7.72 12.55
N VAL A 68 -17.36 6.81 12.17
CA VAL A 68 -17.65 5.36 12.15
C VAL A 68 -18.01 4.85 13.55
N LYS A 69 -17.33 5.33 14.59
CA LYS A 69 -17.56 4.92 15.98
C LYS A 69 -18.89 5.41 16.56
N LYS A 70 -19.53 6.43 15.96
CA LYS A 70 -20.86 6.90 16.37
C LYS A 70 -22.00 5.99 15.90
N LEU A 71 -21.74 5.09 14.95
CA LEU A 71 -22.75 4.15 14.46
C LEU A 71 -23.27 3.26 15.59
N GLN A 72 -24.60 3.25 15.76
CA GLN A 72 -25.28 2.41 16.72
C GLN A 72 -25.41 1.00 16.14
N ALA A 73 -24.63 0.04 16.64
CA ALA A 73 -24.63 -1.33 16.14
C ALA A 73 -24.53 -2.36 17.26
N ARG A 74 -25.39 -3.40 17.21
CA ARG A 74 -25.39 -4.51 18.19
C ARG A 74 -24.13 -5.37 18.08
N ALA A 75 -23.69 -5.68 16.85
CA ALA A 75 -22.47 -6.42 16.57
C ALA A 75 -21.56 -5.61 15.65
N ARG A 76 -20.25 -5.79 15.79
CA ARG A 76 -19.25 -5.05 15.02
C ARG A 76 -18.12 -5.96 14.57
N ILE A 77 -17.78 -5.89 13.29
CA ILE A 77 -16.69 -6.66 12.69
C ILE A 77 -15.73 -5.67 12.02
N ALA A 78 -14.44 -5.85 12.28
CA ALA A 78 -13.37 -5.15 11.58
C ALA A 78 -12.61 -6.15 10.72
N LEU A 79 -12.53 -5.91 9.42
CA LEU A 79 -11.76 -6.69 8.47
C LEU A 79 -10.50 -5.91 8.11
N THR A 80 -9.34 -6.55 8.22
CA THR A 80 -8.06 -5.95 7.87
C THR A 80 -7.04 -7.03 7.55
N GLY A 81 -6.23 -6.80 6.51
CA GLY A 81 -5.09 -7.66 6.18
C GLY A 81 -3.94 -7.53 7.19
N THR A 82 -3.91 -6.45 7.96
CA THR A 82 -2.88 -6.13 8.96
C THR A 82 -3.56 -5.58 10.22
N PRO A 83 -3.93 -6.44 11.19
CA PRO A 83 -4.68 -6.04 12.39
C PRO A 83 -3.97 -5.00 13.25
N VAL A 84 -2.64 -4.96 13.18
CA VAL A 84 -1.81 -3.84 13.66
C VAL A 84 -0.89 -3.48 12.52
N GLU A 85 -1.09 -2.30 11.98
CA GLU A 85 -0.25 -1.80 10.90
C GLU A 85 1.03 -1.21 11.49
N ASN A 86 0.92 -0.23 12.41
CA ASN A 86 2.07 0.61 12.75
C ASN A 86 2.31 0.83 14.26
N ARG A 87 1.26 0.94 15.08
CA ARG A 87 1.37 1.29 16.51
C ARG A 87 0.32 0.56 17.34
N LEU A 88 0.59 0.35 18.63
CA LEU A 88 -0.42 -0.17 19.56
C LEU A 88 -1.68 0.71 19.62
N SER A 89 -1.55 2.01 19.35
CA SER A 89 -2.71 2.92 19.23
C SER A 89 -3.67 2.55 18.09
N ASP A 90 -3.17 1.91 17.03
CA ASP A 90 -3.99 1.45 15.90
C ASP A 90 -4.89 0.29 16.36
N LEU A 91 -4.30 -0.65 17.11
CA LEU A 91 -5.00 -1.75 17.76
C LEU A 91 -6.10 -1.19 18.68
N TRP A 92 -5.74 -0.22 19.52
CA TRP A 92 -6.71 0.43 20.41
C TRP A 92 -7.88 1.02 19.63
N SER A 93 -7.62 1.70 18.51
CA SER A 93 -8.68 2.33 17.73
C SER A 93 -9.66 1.31 17.15
N ILE A 94 -9.15 0.17 16.67
CA ILE A 94 -9.98 -0.93 16.13
C ILE A 94 -10.79 -1.61 17.24
N PHE A 95 -10.18 -1.84 18.41
CA PHE A 95 -10.87 -2.41 19.57
C PHE A 95 -11.90 -1.46 20.17
N ASP A 96 -11.63 -0.16 20.20
CA ASP A 96 -12.61 0.84 20.63
C ASP A 96 -13.83 0.90 19.69
N PHE A 97 -13.68 0.51 18.41
CA PHE A 97 -14.82 0.26 17.54
C PHE A 97 -15.53 -1.06 17.89
N THR A 98 -14.82 -2.19 17.85
CA THR A 98 -15.44 -3.53 17.98
C THR A 98 -15.94 -3.86 19.38
N HIS A 99 -15.18 -3.50 20.42
CA HIS A 99 -15.44 -3.76 21.84
C HIS A 99 -15.13 -2.50 22.67
N PRO A 100 -15.97 -1.45 22.60
CA PRO A 100 -15.76 -0.21 23.34
C PRO A 100 -15.54 -0.47 24.83
N GLY A 101 -14.50 0.13 25.40
CA GLY A 101 -14.14 -0.01 26.81
C GLY A 101 -13.22 -1.19 27.16
N LEU A 102 -13.05 -2.19 26.29
CA LEU A 102 -12.19 -3.36 26.58
C LEU A 102 -10.74 -2.97 26.94
N LEU A 103 -10.21 -1.96 26.26
CA LEU A 103 -8.83 -1.47 26.44
C LEU A 103 -8.77 -0.16 27.26
N GLY A 104 -9.87 0.22 27.91
CA GLY A 104 -9.97 1.48 28.66
C GLY A 104 -9.88 2.73 27.77
N SER A 105 -9.65 3.88 28.41
CA SER A 105 -9.52 5.15 27.69
C SER A 105 -8.22 5.21 26.87
N MET A 106 -8.20 6.03 25.82
CA MET A 106 -6.98 6.24 25.01
C MET A 106 -5.79 6.70 25.87
N LYS A 107 -6.05 7.50 26.92
CA LYS A 107 -5.01 8.00 27.83
C LYS A 107 -4.40 6.88 28.66
N ASP A 108 -5.23 6.01 29.21
CA ASP A 108 -4.79 4.87 30.02
C ASP A 108 -4.02 3.87 29.16
N PHE A 109 -4.54 3.59 27.97
CA PHE A 109 -3.92 2.68 27.02
C PHE A 109 -2.57 3.22 26.50
N ALA A 110 -2.44 4.52 26.26
CA ALA A 110 -1.15 5.13 25.88
C ALA A 110 -0.11 4.98 27.00
N GLY A 111 -0.49 5.17 28.26
CA GLY A 111 0.38 4.95 29.41
C GLY A 111 0.78 3.48 29.58
N LEU A 112 -0.13 2.55 29.34
CA LEU A 112 0.16 1.11 29.33
C LEU A 112 1.11 0.74 28.18
N SER A 113 0.84 1.23 26.98
CA SER A 113 1.66 0.99 25.77
C SER A 113 3.11 1.40 26.00
N LYS A 114 3.34 2.62 26.50
CA LYS A 114 4.68 3.12 26.78
C LYS A 114 5.44 2.28 27.82
N ARG A 115 4.74 1.74 28.81
CA ARG A 115 5.34 0.83 29.81
C ARG A 115 5.70 -0.51 29.21
N MET A 116 4.83 -1.09 28.37
CA MET A 116 5.08 -2.35 27.68
C MET A 116 6.22 -2.24 26.67
N GLU A 117 6.28 -1.15 25.91
CA GLU A 117 7.39 -0.84 24.99
C GLU A 117 8.72 -0.77 25.75
N LYS A 118 8.78 -0.05 26.88
CA LYS A 118 9.99 0.02 27.71
C LYS A 118 10.41 -1.33 28.30
N ALA A 119 9.45 -2.20 28.62
CA ALA A 119 9.70 -3.51 29.19
C ALA A 119 9.97 -4.61 28.12
N GLY A 120 9.71 -4.33 26.84
CA GLY A 120 9.78 -5.33 25.78
C GLY A 120 8.79 -6.50 25.93
N HIS A 121 7.72 -6.33 26.72
CA HIS A 121 6.80 -7.43 27.07
C HIS A 121 5.34 -7.10 26.76
N PHE A 122 4.80 -7.77 25.73
CA PHE A 122 3.42 -7.56 25.23
C PHE A 122 2.49 -8.75 25.50
N GLY A 123 2.95 -9.76 26.23
CA GLY A 123 2.18 -10.99 26.53
C GLY A 123 0.78 -10.73 27.10
N PRO A 124 0.61 -9.88 28.12
CA PRO A 124 -0.69 -9.59 28.70
C PRO A 124 -1.68 -8.96 27.71
N LEU A 125 -1.21 -8.00 26.90
CA LEU A 125 -2.04 -7.37 25.88
C LEU A 125 -2.46 -8.40 24.81
N ARG A 126 -1.52 -9.22 24.35
CA ARG A 126 -1.78 -10.28 23.37
C ARG A 126 -2.82 -11.28 23.87
N SER A 127 -2.70 -11.73 25.13
CA SER A 127 -3.68 -12.64 25.74
C SER A 127 -5.07 -12.03 25.87
N LEU A 128 -5.15 -10.73 26.15
CA LEU A 128 -6.42 -10.00 26.25
C LEU A 128 -7.14 -9.88 24.90
N VAL A 129 -6.41 -9.57 23.83
CA VAL A 129 -7.01 -9.30 22.50
C VAL A 129 -7.22 -10.55 21.65
N ARG A 130 -6.40 -11.60 21.87
CA ARG A 130 -6.40 -12.83 21.05
C ARG A 130 -7.78 -13.49 20.87
N PRO A 131 -8.68 -13.58 21.88
CA PRO A 131 -9.99 -14.20 21.70
C PRO A 131 -10.88 -13.50 20.65
N TYR A 132 -10.59 -12.23 20.36
CA TYR A 132 -11.38 -11.40 19.45
C TYR A 132 -10.76 -11.30 18.05
N ILE A 133 -9.57 -11.88 17.84
CA ILE A 133 -8.83 -11.81 16.57
C ILE A 133 -8.82 -13.19 15.93
N LEU A 134 -9.52 -13.32 14.80
CA LEU A 134 -9.36 -14.45 13.90
C LEU A 134 -8.42 -14.04 12.76
N ARG A 135 -7.19 -14.54 12.79
CA ARG A 135 -6.19 -14.34 11.74
C ARG A 135 -5.77 -15.68 11.15
N ARG A 136 -5.85 -15.81 9.83
CA ARG A 136 -5.36 -16.95 9.07
C ARG A 136 -4.36 -16.43 8.03
N LEU A 137 -3.22 -17.09 7.93
CA LEU A 137 -2.21 -16.73 6.94
C LEU A 137 -2.50 -17.46 5.62
N LYS A 138 -2.11 -16.86 4.49
CA LYS A 138 -2.24 -17.53 3.19
C LYS A 138 -1.31 -18.74 3.01
N THR A 139 -0.36 -18.92 3.92
CA THR A 139 0.53 -20.07 4.00
C THR A 139 0.01 -21.14 4.97
N ASP A 140 -1.14 -20.90 5.62
CA ASP A 140 -1.77 -21.88 6.50
C ASP A 140 -2.34 -23.04 5.67
N ARG A 141 -1.63 -24.16 5.68
CA ARG A 141 -2.00 -25.38 4.96
C ARG A 141 -3.37 -25.94 5.39
N ASN A 142 -3.87 -25.59 6.59
CA ASN A 142 -5.20 -26.02 7.04
C ASN A 142 -6.34 -25.22 6.40
N VAL A 143 -6.04 -24.08 5.77
CA VAL A 143 -7.02 -23.19 5.13
C VAL A 143 -6.94 -23.31 3.61
N ILE A 144 -5.79 -23.73 3.08
CA ILE A 144 -5.38 -23.53 1.69
C ILE A 144 -4.74 -24.82 1.17
N ALA A 145 -5.58 -25.73 0.68
CA ALA A 145 -5.13 -26.89 -0.09
C ALA A 145 -4.87 -26.56 -1.57
N ASP A 146 -5.43 -25.44 -2.06
CA ASP A 146 -5.56 -25.17 -3.50
C ASP A 146 -4.78 -23.94 -4.03
N LEU A 147 -4.08 -23.17 -3.19
CA LEU A 147 -3.24 -22.07 -3.71
C LEU A 147 -1.87 -22.60 -4.13
N PRO A 148 -1.39 -22.24 -5.32
CA PRO A 148 -0.05 -22.56 -5.79
C PRO A 148 1.03 -21.81 -4.98
N GLU A 149 2.30 -22.07 -5.27
CA GLU A 149 3.39 -21.42 -4.54
C GLU A 149 3.53 -19.94 -4.91
N LYS A 150 3.87 -19.11 -3.92
CA LYS A 150 4.27 -17.71 -4.11
C LYS A 150 5.75 -17.57 -3.78
N THR A 151 6.54 -17.10 -4.73
CA THR A 151 7.97 -16.82 -4.55
C THR A 151 8.21 -15.33 -4.66
N GLU A 152 8.78 -14.72 -3.63
CA GLU A 152 9.17 -13.31 -3.65
C GLU A 152 10.67 -13.19 -3.88
N LEU A 153 11.04 -12.41 -4.89
CA LEU A 153 12.42 -12.19 -5.34
C LEU A 153 12.74 -10.71 -5.32
N LYS A 154 13.89 -10.35 -4.75
CA LYS A 154 14.45 -9.01 -4.96
C LYS A 154 15.08 -8.95 -6.34
N ALA A 155 14.64 -8.01 -7.14
CA ALA A 155 15.23 -7.70 -8.43
C ALA A 155 16.10 -6.46 -8.26
N TRP A 156 17.40 -6.70 -8.06
CA TRP A 156 18.38 -5.64 -7.95
C TRP A 156 18.49 -4.88 -9.27
N CYS A 157 18.48 -3.55 -9.17
CA CYS A 157 18.63 -2.63 -10.29
C CYS A 157 19.86 -1.75 -10.00
N HIS A 158 20.61 -1.42 -11.05
CA HIS A 158 21.75 -0.50 -10.96
C HIS A 158 21.38 0.84 -11.60
N LEU A 159 21.77 1.95 -11.01
CA LEU A 159 21.51 3.27 -11.57
C LEU A 159 22.27 3.46 -12.89
N SER A 160 21.61 4.05 -13.88
CA SER A 160 22.32 4.57 -15.06
C SER A 160 23.28 5.70 -14.66
N PRO A 161 24.30 6.03 -15.49
CA PRO A 161 25.19 7.16 -15.20
C PRO A 161 24.45 8.49 -14.97
N VAL A 162 23.38 8.73 -15.73
CA VAL A 162 22.53 9.92 -15.58
C VAL A 162 21.78 9.90 -14.26
N GLN A 163 21.23 8.75 -13.87
CA GLN A 163 20.56 8.60 -12.57
C GLN A 163 21.54 8.83 -11.43
N ALA A 164 22.73 8.24 -11.46
CA ALA A 164 23.75 8.39 -10.43
C ALA A 164 24.15 9.87 -10.24
N ALA A 165 24.42 10.59 -11.34
CA ALA A 165 24.76 12.01 -11.30
C ALA A 165 23.62 12.88 -10.73
N LEU A 166 22.37 12.65 -11.17
CA LEU A 166 21.20 13.37 -10.65
C LEU A 166 20.97 13.06 -9.17
N TYR A 167 21.14 11.80 -8.78
CA TYR A 167 20.94 11.34 -7.42
C TYR A 167 21.98 11.98 -6.48
N GLU A 168 23.27 11.93 -6.83
CA GLU A 168 24.34 12.52 -6.02
C GLU A 168 24.15 14.03 -5.86
N ARG A 169 23.80 14.74 -6.95
CA ARG A 169 23.46 16.16 -6.89
C ARG A 169 22.29 16.41 -5.95
N THR A 170 21.23 15.61 -6.04
CA THR A 170 20.04 15.75 -5.19
C THR A 170 20.36 15.53 -3.72
N VAL A 171 21.29 14.63 -3.37
CA VAL A 171 21.76 14.44 -1.99
C VAL A 171 22.53 15.66 -1.49
N LYS A 172 23.38 16.27 -2.33
CA LYS A 172 24.10 17.52 -1.99
C LYS A 172 23.13 18.69 -1.78
N ASP A 173 22.14 18.81 -2.67
CA ASP A 173 21.09 19.83 -2.58
C ASP A 173 20.22 19.64 -1.32
N LEU A 174 19.96 18.39 -0.91
CA LEU A 174 19.30 18.10 0.37
C LEU A 174 20.13 18.58 1.56
N ALA A 175 21.42 18.28 1.59
CA ALA A 175 22.30 18.70 2.68
C ALA A 175 22.30 20.22 2.84
N ALA A 176 22.39 20.96 1.73
CA ALA A 176 22.31 22.42 1.73
C ALA A 176 20.94 22.94 2.17
N ALA A 177 19.85 22.28 1.77
CA ALA A 177 18.49 22.69 2.14
C ALA A 177 18.16 22.42 3.62
N LEU A 178 18.82 21.46 4.26
CA LEU A 178 18.64 21.18 5.69
C LEU A 178 19.36 22.20 6.58
N ASP A 179 20.38 22.89 6.07
CA ASP A 179 21.14 23.86 6.84
C ASP A 179 20.25 25.03 7.30
N GLY A 180 20.07 25.15 8.62
CA GLY A 180 19.20 26.15 9.24
C GLY A 180 17.69 25.86 9.15
N ALA A 181 17.27 24.71 8.60
CA ALA A 181 15.85 24.36 8.49
C ALA A 181 15.35 23.60 9.73
N ASP A 182 14.22 24.02 10.30
CA ASP A 182 13.67 23.44 11.53
C ASP A 182 12.18 23.12 11.45
N GLY A 183 11.70 22.32 12.41
CA GLY A 183 10.28 22.07 12.63
C GLY A 183 9.54 21.52 11.40
N ILE A 184 8.46 22.20 10.98
CA ILE A 184 7.60 21.76 9.86
C ILE A 184 8.30 21.94 8.51
N GLU A 185 9.11 23.01 8.36
CA GLU A 185 9.86 23.30 7.14
C GLU A 185 10.83 22.16 6.83
N ARG A 186 11.63 21.76 7.82
CA ARG A 186 12.53 20.61 7.72
C ARG A 186 11.80 19.35 7.27
N LYS A 187 10.66 19.03 7.89
CA LYS A 187 9.86 17.84 7.52
C LYS A 187 9.39 17.91 6.07
N GLY A 188 8.98 19.08 5.59
CA GLY A 188 8.60 19.31 4.20
C GLY A 188 9.75 19.08 3.23
N ILE A 189 10.94 19.61 3.55
CA ILE A 189 12.17 19.42 2.79
C ILE A 189 12.49 17.93 2.68
N VAL A 190 12.58 17.22 3.81
CA VAL A 190 12.89 15.78 3.84
C VAL A 190 11.92 14.97 2.96
N LEU A 191 10.62 15.17 3.12
CA LEU A 191 9.61 14.45 2.32
C LEU A 191 9.75 14.75 0.82
N SER A 192 9.99 16.01 0.47
CA SER A 192 10.14 16.42 -0.93
C SER A 192 11.36 15.75 -1.56
N TYR A 193 12.53 15.77 -0.91
CA TYR A 193 13.75 15.18 -1.43
C TYR A 193 13.69 13.65 -1.48
N LEU A 194 13.09 12.98 -0.48
CA LEU A 194 12.85 11.54 -0.55
C LEU A 194 11.98 11.16 -1.75
N MET A 195 10.95 11.97 -2.07
CA MET A 195 10.18 11.77 -3.29
C MET A 195 11.04 11.94 -4.55
N ARG A 196 11.87 12.98 -4.62
CA ARG A 196 12.79 13.22 -5.76
C ARG A 196 13.73 12.05 -6.00
N LEU A 197 14.38 11.57 -4.94
CA LEU A 197 15.30 10.44 -5.01
C LEU A 197 14.60 9.18 -5.54
N LYS A 198 13.37 8.90 -5.09
CA LYS A 198 12.57 7.78 -5.62
C LYS A 198 12.19 7.97 -7.10
N GLN A 199 11.83 9.19 -7.51
CA GLN A 199 11.55 9.49 -8.92
C GLN A 199 12.81 9.28 -9.77
N ILE A 200 13.98 9.71 -9.30
CA ILE A 200 15.26 9.50 -9.99
C ILE A 200 15.56 7.99 -10.11
N CYS A 201 15.38 7.20 -9.04
CA CYS A 201 15.56 5.74 -9.08
C CYS A 201 14.64 5.07 -10.11
N ASN A 202 13.43 5.59 -10.31
CA ASN A 202 12.49 5.10 -11.32
C ASN A 202 12.91 5.49 -12.73
N HIS A 203 13.11 6.78 -12.99
CA HIS A 203 13.56 7.30 -14.27
C HIS A 203 13.95 8.78 -14.15
N PRO A 204 15.06 9.25 -14.76
CA PRO A 204 15.46 10.66 -14.77
C PRO A 204 14.32 11.62 -15.19
N SER A 205 13.65 11.33 -16.32
CA SER A 205 12.49 12.09 -16.81
C SER A 205 11.30 12.19 -15.85
N GLN A 206 11.15 11.25 -14.90
CA GLN A 206 10.12 11.38 -13.88
C GLN A 206 10.40 12.58 -12.97
N TRP A 207 11.67 12.81 -12.65
CA TRP A 207 12.11 13.94 -11.86
C TRP A 207 12.21 15.22 -12.72
N LEU A 208 12.80 15.13 -13.91
CA LEU A 208 13.04 16.29 -14.78
C LEU A 208 11.75 16.84 -15.42
N GLY A 209 10.72 16.01 -15.59
CA GLY A 209 9.47 16.41 -16.24
C GLY A 209 9.59 16.69 -17.74
N ASP A 210 10.67 16.24 -18.38
CA ASP A 210 10.99 16.48 -19.80
C ASP A 210 10.29 15.52 -20.78
N ALA A 211 9.51 14.58 -20.26
CA ALA A 211 8.81 13.52 -21.00
C ALA A 211 9.73 12.60 -21.85
N ALA A 212 11.05 12.69 -21.70
CA ALA A 212 12.02 11.98 -22.52
C ALA A 212 12.32 10.57 -22.00
N TRP A 213 11.28 9.79 -21.66
CA TRP A 213 11.30 8.46 -21.01
C TRP A 213 12.04 7.35 -21.80
N LYS A 214 13.33 7.56 -22.07
CA LYS A 214 14.22 6.67 -22.80
C LYS A 214 14.60 5.49 -21.90
N PRO A 215 14.27 4.25 -22.27
CA PRO A 215 14.53 3.07 -21.42
C PRO A 215 15.99 2.95 -20.95
N GLU A 216 16.95 3.36 -21.78
CA GLU A 216 18.39 3.28 -21.51
C GLU A 216 18.83 4.25 -20.40
N ALA A 217 18.03 5.26 -20.10
CA ALA A 217 18.30 6.22 -19.03
C ALA A 217 17.92 5.68 -17.65
N SER A 218 17.27 4.52 -17.54
CA SER A 218 16.86 3.94 -16.26
C SER A 218 17.27 2.48 -16.09
N GLY A 219 17.99 2.22 -15.00
CA GLY A 219 18.32 0.87 -14.56
C GLY A 219 17.13 -0.04 -14.30
N LYS A 220 16.04 0.53 -13.79
CA LYS A 220 14.80 -0.23 -13.60
C LYS A 220 14.14 -0.59 -14.92
N PHE A 221 14.21 0.25 -15.93
CA PHE A 221 13.72 -0.09 -17.27
C PHE A 221 14.58 -1.19 -17.91
N ALA A 222 15.91 -1.15 -17.72
CA ALA A 222 16.80 -2.22 -18.13
C ALA A 222 16.44 -3.56 -17.45
N ARG A 223 16.29 -3.57 -16.12
CA ARG A 223 15.90 -4.77 -15.37
C ARG A 223 14.48 -5.26 -15.73
N LEU A 224 13.57 -4.33 -16.02
CA LEU A 224 12.23 -4.66 -16.49
C LEU A 224 12.26 -5.38 -17.83
N ARG A 225 13.09 -4.93 -18.78
CA ARG A 225 13.29 -5.61 -20.07
C ARG A 225 13.73 -7.05 -19.88
N GLU A 226 14.78 -7.29 -19.09
CA GLU A 226 15.31 -8.63 -18.86
C GLU A 226 14.25 -9.61 -18.34
N LEU A 227 13.40 -9.17 -17.42
CA LEU A 227 12.32 -10.00 -16.90
C LEU A 227 11.19 -10.16 -17.93
N VAL A 228 10.80 -9.06 -18.58
CA VAL A 228 9.65 -9.05 -19.49
C VAL A 228 9.93 -9.81 -20.77
N ASP A 229 11.15 -9.81 -21.31
CA ASP A 229 11.51 -10.60 -22.49
C ASP A 229 11.28 -12.10 -22.24
N VAL A 230 11.64 -12.58 -21.03
CA VAL A 230 11.41 -13.98 -20.62
C VAL A 230 9.91 -14.26 -20.43
N ILE A 231 9.18 -13.35 -19.78
CA ILE A 231 7.73 -13.47 -19.55
C ILE A 231 6.96 -13.49 -20.88
N ALA A 232 7.32 -12.59 -21.81
CA ALA A 232 6.73 -12.48 -23.13
C ALA A 232 6.99 -13.71 -23.99
N ALA A 233 8.22 -14.24 -23.98
CA ALA A 233 8.58 -15.47 -24.68
C ALA A 233 7.77 -16.69 -24.20
N LYS A 234 7.40 -16.71 -22.90
CA LYS A 234 6.53 -17.73 -22.31
C LYS A 234 5.04 -17.45 -22.47
N GLN A 235 4.67 -16.32 -23.07
CA GLN A 235 3.28 -15.86 -23.21
C GLN A 235 2.55 -15.74 -21.87
N GLU A 236 3.27 -15.41 -20.81
CA GLU A 236 2.72 -15.25 -19.46
C GLU A 236 2.21 -13.82 -19.24
N LYS A 237 1.23 -13.66 -18.33
CA LYS A 237 0.68 -12.36 -17.98
C LYS A 237 1.37 -11.77 -16.75
N VAL A 238 1.58 -10.46 -16.76
CA VAL A 238 2.28 -9.73 -15.70
C VAL A 238 1.51 -8.53 -15.19
N LEU A 239 1.50 -8.33 -13.87
CA LEU A 239 1.06 -7.09 -13.23
C LEU A 239 2.27 -6.23 -12.89
N ILE A 240 2.19 -4.93 -13.16
CA ILE A 240 3.22 -3.96 -12.76
C ILE A 240 2.58 -2.94 -11.83
N PHE A 241 3.08 -2.86 -10.61
CA PHE A 241 2.66 -1.88 -9.63
C PHE A 241 3.67 -0.74 -9.50
N THR A 242 3.17 0.50 -9.50
CA THR A 242 3.94 1.70 -9.19
C THR A 242 3.17 2.59 -8.23
N GLN A 243 3.85 3.32 -7.35
CA GLN A 243 3.19 4.31 -6.50
C GLN A 243 2.79 5.59 -7.26
N PHE A 244 3.41 5.83 -8.42
CA PHE A 244 3.33 7.08 -9.16
C PHE A 244 2.39 6.95 -10.35
N ARG A 245 1.40 7.83 -10.45
CA ARG A 245 0.43 7.79 -11.55
C ARG A 245 1.11 8.14 -12.86
N GLU A 246 1.96 9.16 -12.85
CA GLU A 246 2.67 9.67 -14.02
C GLU A 246 3.60 8.63 -14.66
N THR A 247 4.03 7.62 -13.91
CA THR A 247 4.87 6.51 -14.40
C THR A 247 4.08 5.42 -15.10
N THR A 248 2.75 5.36 -14.91
CA THR A 248 1.92 4.27 -15.47
C THR A 248 1.89 4.25 -17.00
N GLU A 249 1.76 5.42 -17.63
CA GLU A 249 1.73 5.56 -19.10
C GLU A 249 3.10 5.24 -19.74
N PRO A 250 4.23 5.81 -19.29
CA PRO A 250 5.56 5.42 -19.77
C PRO A 250 5.87 3.93 -19.63
N LEU A 251 5.48 3.32 -18.50
CA LEU A 251 5.64 1.87 -18.31
C LEU A 251 4.81 1.08 -19.31
N ALA A 252 3.55 1.45 -19.51
CA ALA A 252 2.69 0.75 -20.46
C ALA A 252 3.19 0.90 -21.91
N ALA A 253 3.67 2.08 -22.31
CA ALA A 253 4.27 2.30 -23.62
C ALA A 253 5.53 1.43 -23.82
N PHE A 254 6.41 1.39 -22.81
CA PHE A 254 7.61 0.57 -22.86
C PHE A 254 7.28 -0.92 -22.92
N LEU A 255 6.40 -1.42 -22.05
CA LEU A 255 5.93 -2.80 -22.07
C LEU A 255 5.25 -3.15 -23.38
N GLY A 256 4.45 -2.23 -23.95
CA GLY A 256 3.83 -2.41 -25.26
C GLY A 256 4.85 -2.65 -26.36
N SER A 257 5.99 -1.95 -26.32
CA SER A 257 7.09 -2.18 -27.26
C SER A 257 7.76 -3.54 -27.10
N LEU A 258 7.82 -4.08 -25.87
CA LEU A 258 8.43 -5.40 -25.58
C LEU A 258 7.51 -6.56 -25.94
N PHE A 259 6.22 -6.44 -25.60
CA PHE A 259 5.22 -7.46 -25.90
C PHE A 259 4.68 -7.38 -27.34
N GLY A 260 4.97 -6.30 -28.07
CA GLY A 260 4.45 -6.03 -29.41
C GLY A 260 2.94 -5.73 -29.46
N ARG A 261 2.32 -5.44 -28.31
CA ARG A 261 0.87 -5.20 -28.17
C ARG A 261 0.57 -4.40 -26.91
N GLU A 262 -0.52 -3.65 -26.95
CA GLU A 262 -0.97 -2.84 -25.82
C GLU A 262 -1.44 -3.69 -24.65
N GLY A 263 -1.27 -3.17 -23.45
CA GLY A 263 -1.83 -3.72 -22.22
C GLY A 263 -2.81 -2.74 -21.58
N LEU A 264 -3.12 -2.96 -20.30
CA LEU A 264 -4.08 -2.14 -19.57
C LEU A 264 -3.41 -1.23 -18.55
N ILE A 265 -4.07 -0.12 -18.23
CA ILE A 265 -3.65 0.83 -17.19
C ILE A 265 -4.80 1.08 -16.22
N LEU A 266 -4.52 0.99 -14.91
CA LEU A 266 -5.45 1.36 -13.85
C LEU A 266 -4.79 2.29 -12.85
N HIS A 267 -5.26 3.53 -12.82
CA HIS A 267 -4.79 4.54 -11.88
C HIS A 267 -5.97 5.28 -11.20
N GLY A 268 -5.68 6.15 -10.22
CA GLY A 268 -6.72 6.75 -9.37
C GLY A 268 -7.79 7.54 -10.12
N ALA A 269 -7.44 8.12 -11.28
CA ALA A 269 -8.38 8.86 -12.13
C ALA A 269 -9.21 7.97 -13.05
N THR A 270 -9.00 6.65 -13.08
CA THR A 270 -9.83 5.75 -13.88
C THR A 270 -11.24 5.70 -13.27
N PRO A 271 -12.30 6.01 -14.04
CA PRO A 271 -13.67 6.01 -13.54
C PRO A 271 -14.05 4.67 -12.91
N VAL A 272 -14.75 4.70 -11.78
CA VAL A 272 -15.12 3.50 -11.00
C VAL A 272 -15.87 2.47 -11.86
N GLY A 273 -16.82 2.94 -12.69
CA GLY A 273 -17.58 2.08 -13.60
C GLY A 273 -16.73 1.34 -14.65
N ARG A 274 -15.57 1.90 -15.05
CA ARG A 274 -14.67 1.29 -16.03
C ARG A 274 -13.71 0.26 -15.42
N ARG A 275 -13.45 0.33 -14.11
CA ARG A 275 -12.45 -0.54 -13.44
C ARG A 275 -12.80 -2.03 -13.56
N ARG A 276 -14.08 -2.38 -13.40
CA ARG A 276 -14.55 -3.77 -13.50
C ARG A 276 -14.37 -4.33 -14.91
N ALA A 277 -14.59 -3.51 -15.94
CA ALA A 277 -14.38 -3.92 -17.32
C ALA A 277 -12.90 -4.19 -17.62
N LEU A 278 -11.99 -3.33 -17.14
CA LEU A 278 -10.54 -3.55 -17.30
C LEU A 278 -10.07 -4.83 -16.60
N VAL A 279 -10.54 -5.08 -15.38
CA VAL A 279 -10.22 -6.33 -14.65
C VAL A 279 -10.75 -7.54 -15.38
N LYS A 280 -12.00 -7.48 -15.87
CA LYS A 280 -12.59 -8.56 -16.66
C LYS A 280 -11.78 -8.82 -17.93
N GLN A 281 -11.43 -7.78 -18.67
CA GLN A 281 -10.58 -7.88 -19.86
C GLN A 281 -9.24 -8.54 -19.54
N PHE A 282 -8.52 -8.08 -18.52
CA PHE A 282 -7.25 -8.70 -18.13
C PHE A 282 -7.38 -10.19 -17.79
N GLN A 283 -8.47 -10.58 -17.13
CA GLN A 283 -8.70 -11.95 -16.69
C GLN A 283 -9.07 -12.88 -17.86
N GLU A 284 -9.87 -12.40 -18.81
CA GLU A 284 -10.50 -13.23 -19.87
C GLU A 284 -9.78 -13.13 -21.22
N ASP A 285 -9.19 -11.99 -21.56
CA ASP A 285 -8.56 -11.76 -22.86
C ASP A 285 -7.09 -12.20 -22.86
N GLU A 286 -6.79 -13.33 -23.49
CA GLU A 286 -5.44 -13.85 -23.68
C GLU A 286 -4.52 -12.91 -24.48
N LEU A 287 -5.10 -11.99 -25.26
CA LEU A 287 -4.34 -11.01 -26.02
C LEU A 287 -3.82 -9.85 -25.17
N THR A 288 -4.31 -9.70 -23.93
CA THR A 288 -3.84 -8.66 -22.99
C THR A 288 -2.67 -9.20 -22.14
N PRO A 289 -1.39 -8.85 -22.42
CA PRO A 289 -0.22 -9.43 -21.76
C PRO A 289 0.06 -8.83 -20.38
N PHE A 290 -0.24 -7.56 -20.17
CA PHE A 290 0.14 -6.86 -18.94
C PHE A 290 -0.92 -5.89 -18.46
N PHE A 291 -0.86 -5.60 -17.18
CA PHE A 291 -1.68 -4.58 -16.54
C PHE A 291 -0.80 -3.74 -15.62
N VAL A 292 -0.69 -2.44 -15.91
CA VAL A 292 0.01 -1.47 -15.07
C VAL A 292 -0.99 -0.83 -14.11
N LEU A 293 -0.71 -0.89 -12.81
CA LEU A 293 -1.60 -0.39 -11.76
C LEU A 293 -0.86 0.57 -10.84
N SER A 294 -1.48 1.71 -10.51
CA SER A 294 -0.99 2.49 -9.38
C SER A 294 -1.45 1.87 -8.06
N LEU A 295 -0.57 1.82 -7.04
CA LEU A 295 -0.84 1.12 -5.77
C LEU A 295 -2.19 1.51 -5.13
N LYS A 296 -2.54 2.80 -5.22
CA LYS A 296 -3.77 3.39 -4.64
C LYS A 296 -5.01 3.30 -5.54
N ALA A 297 -4.88 2.88 -6.80
CA ALA A 297 -5.98 2.88 -7.77
C ALA A 297 -6.85 1.63 -7.77
N GLY A 298 -6.31 0.52 -7.28
CA GLY A 298 -7.11 -0.64 -6.93
C GLY A 298 -7.79 -0.36 -5.60
N GLY A 299 -9.10 -0.12 -5.59
CA GLY A 299 -9.87 -0.19 -4.34
C GLY A 299 -9.75 -1.58 -3.71
N ALA A 300 -10.31 -1.75 -2.50
CA ALA A 300 -10.43 -3.06 -1.88
C ALA A 300 -11.05 -4.07 -2.87
N GLY A 301 -10.40 -5.23 -3.04
CA GLY A 301 -11.05 -6.41 -3.62
C GLY A 301 -10.85 -6.73 -5.12
N LEU A 302 -9.96 -6.07 -5.87
CA LEU A 302 -9.67 -6.51 -7.25
C LEU A 302 -9.09 -7.95 -7.28
N ASN A 303 -9.58 -8.78 -8.21
CA ASN A 303 -9.11 -10.15 -8.43
C ASN A 303 -8.36 -10.24 -9.77
N LEU A 304 -7.06 -10.47 -9.74
CA LEU A 304 -6.15 -10.43 -10.90
C LEU A 304 -5.33 -11.74 -11.02
N THR A 305 -6.01 -12.87 -10.81
CA THR A 305 -5.43 -14.22 -10.77
C THR A 305 -4.92 -14.73 -12.13
N ALA A 306 -5.18 -14.04 -13.23
CA ALA A 306 -4.67 -14.43 -14.55
C ALA A 306 -3.15 -14.18 -14.70
N ALA A 307 -2.57 -13.32 -13.86
CA ALA A 307 -1.13 -13.07 -13.83
C ALA A 307 -0.39 -14.12 -13.00
N SER A 308 0.71 -14.64 -13.55
CA SER A 308 1.70 -15.44 -12.82
C SER A 308 2.91 -14.62 -12.38
N HIS A 309 3.03 -13.39 -12.86
CA HIS A 309 4.10 -12.47 -12.49
C HIS A 309 3.56 -11.18 -11.89
N VAL A 310 4.18 -10.71 -10.82
CA VAL A 310 3.90 -9.41 -10.20
C VAL A 310 5.21 -8.66 -10.04
N ILE A 311 5.29 -7.46 -10.60
CA ILE A 311 6.46 -6.59 -10.50
C ILE A 311 6.08 -5.36 -9.69
N HIS A 312 6.72 -5.14 -8.54
CA HIS A 312 6.70 -3.86 -7.84
C HIS A 312 7.84 -3.02 -8.37
N PHE A 313 7.51 -2.06 -9.24
CA PHE A 313 8.48 -1.22 -9.95
C PHE A 313 9.21 -0.26 -9.01
N ASP A 314 8.53 0.23 -7.96
CA ASP A 314 9.13 1.05 -6.91
C ASP A 314 8.85 0.47 -5.53
N ARG A 315 9.85 0.56 -4.63
CA ARG A 315 9.69 0.09 -3.25
C ARG A 315 8.78 1.02 -2.49
N TRP A 316 7.73 0.48 -1.89
CA TRP A 316 6.91 1.20 -0.95
C TRP A 316 7.40 0.93 0.48
N TRP A 317 7.56 2.00 1.25
CA TRP A 317 8.08 1.98 2.63
C TRP A 317 7.21 1.20 3.64
N ASN A 318 5.95 0.92 3.30
CA ASN A 318 5.06 0.12 4.12
C ASN A 318 4.79 -1.25 3.45
N PRO A 319 5.43 -2.34 3.93
CA PRO A 319 5.28 -3.67 3.35
C PRO A 319 3.81 -4.15 3.26
N ALA A 320 2.93 -3.69 4.15
CA ALA A 320 1.52 -4.05 4.13
C ALA A 320 0.82 -3.66 2.82
N VAL A 321 1.14 -2.47 2.29
CA VAL A 321 0.55 -1.95 1.05
C VAL A 321 1.04 -2.73 -0.17
N GLU A 322 2.32 -3.09 -0.22
CA GLU A 322 2.85 -3.95 -1.29
C GLU A 322 2.26 -5.35 -1.21
N ASN A 323 2.19 -5.93 -0.01
CA ASN A 323 1.62 -7.25 0.21
C ASN A 323 0.14 -7.28 -0.21
N GLN A 324 -0.63 -6.25 0.13
CA GLN A 324 -2.01 -6.11 -0.33
C GLN A 324 -2.12 -6.01 -1.85
N ALA A 325 -1.18 -5.33 -2.52
CA ALA A 325 -1.14 -5.26 -3.97
C ALA A 325 -0.78 -6.63 -4.60
N THR A 326 0.22 -7.33 -4.08
CA THR A 326 0.59 -8.71 -4.45
C THR A 326 -0.59 -9.67 -4.26
N ASP A 327 -1.31 -9.51 -3.17
CA ASP A 327 -2.44 -10.34 -2.78
C ASP A 327 -3.64 -10.24 -3.73
N ARG A 328 -3.64 -9.26 -4.66
CA ARG A 328 -4.62 -9.17 -5.76
C ARG A 328 -4.38 -10.24 -6.83
N ALA A 329 -3.13 -10.64 -7.06
CA ALA A 329 -2.76 -11.73 -7.96
C ALA A 329 -2.72 -13.08 -7.24
N PHE A 330 -2.25 -13.08 -5.99
CA PHE A 330 -2.17 -14.28 -5.15
C PHE A 330 -3.44 -14.44 -4.31
N ARG A 331 -4.54 -14.81 -4.96
CA ARG A 331 -5.87 -14.94 -4.34
C ARG A 331 -6.54 -16.25 -4.74
N ILE A 332 -7.54 -16.67 -3.96
CA ILE A 332 -8.37 -17.84 -4.26
C ILE A 332 -8.88 -17.74 -5.71
N GLY A 333 -8.65 -18.80 -6.50
CA GLY A 333 -8.85 -18.82 -7.94
C GLY A 333 -7.56 -18.72 -8.77
N GLN A 334 -6.41 -18.43 -8.13
CA GLN A 334 -5.09 -18.56 -8.74
C GLN A 334 -4.76 -20.05 -8.94
N ARG A 335 -4.31 -20.40 -10.15
CA ARG A 335 -3.98 -21.78 -10.55
C ARG A 335 -2.51 -21.96 -10.94
N ARG A 336 -1.74 -20.87 -10.99
CA ARG A 336 -0.32 -20.86 -11.36
C ARG A 336 0.53 -20.32 -10.22
N ASN A 337 1.75 -20.83 -10.08
CA ASN A 337 2.74 -20.24 -9.18
C ASN A 337 2.91 -18.75 -9.50
N VAL A 338 3.02 -17.93 -8.45
CA VAL A 338 3.15 -16.47 -8.58
C VAL A 338 4.56 -16.05 -8.21
N LEU A 339 5.27 -15.47 -9.19
CA LEU A 339 6.59 -14.87 -9.01
C LEU A 339 6.42 -13.37 -8.76
N VAL A 340 6.92 -12.89 -7.62
CA VAL A 340 6.82 -11.49 -7.21
C VAL A 340 8.21 -10.88 -7.26
N HIS A 341 8.44 -9.93 -8.15
CA HIS A 341 9.69 -9.21 -8.31
C HIS A 341 9.60 -7.84 -7.64
N LYS A 342 10.43 -7.61 -6.62
CA LYS A 342 10.53 -6.32 -5.91
C LYS A 342 11.76 -5.58 -6.40
N PHE A 343 11.58 -4.51 -7.18
CA PHE A 343 12.70 -3.77 -7.74
C PHE A 343 13.34 -2.89 -6.67
N VAL A 344 14.66 -2.97 -6.55
CA VAL A 344 15.43 -2.17 -5.58
C VAL A 344 16.68 -1.63 -6.25
N CYS A 345 16.82 -0.30 -6.32
CA CYS A 345 18.06 0.32 -6.80
C CYS A 345 19.17 0.19 -5.75
N ARG A 346 20.23 -0.56 -6.08
CA ARG A 346 21.40 -0.80 -5.22
C ARG A 346 22.10 0.50 -4.82
N GLY A 347 22.61 0.55 -3.59
CA GLY A 347 23.39 1.70 -3.10
C GLY A 347 22.60 3.00 -2.99
N THR A 348 21.27 2.94 -3.04
CA THR A 348 20.37 4.11 -2.92
C THR A 348 19.53 4.05 -1.66
N VAL A 349 18.71 5.09 -1.46
CA VAL A 349 17.67 5.13 -0.43
C VAL A 349 16.72 3.93 -0.50
N GLU A 350 16.45 3.36 -1.68
CA GLU A 350 15.60 2.17 -1.80
C GLU A 350 16.25 0.94 -1.14
N ASP A 351 17.54 0.72 -1.37
CA ASP A 351 18.32 -0.38 -0.78
C ASP A 351 18.41 -0.24 0.74
N ARG A 352 18.67 0.98 1.24
CA ARG A 352 18.71 1.23 2.69
C ARG A 352 17.35 1.06 3.35
N ILE A 353 16.27 1.54 2.73
CA ILE A 353 14.90 1.31 3.24
C ILE A 353 14.55 -0.18 3.23
N ASP A 354 14.93 -0.90 2.17
CA ASP A 354 14.73 -2.34 2.07
C ASP A 354 15.41 -3.10 3.23
N GLN A 355 16.66 -2.77 3.52
CA GLN A 355 17.41 -3.33 4.66
C GLN A 355 16.74 -3.03 6.00
N LEU A 356 16.24 -1.80 6.20
CA LEU A 356 15.51 -1.43 7.42
C LEU A 356 14.18 -2.17 7.57
N ILE A 357 13.46 -2.38 6.46
CA ILE A 357 12.23 -3.18 6.44
C ILE A 357 12.53 -4.62 6.85
N GLU A 358 13.57 -5.23 6.31
CA GLU A 358 13.94 -6.61 6.64
C GLU A 358 14.38 -6.79 8.08
N ALA A 359 15.23 -5.89 8.59
CA ALA A 359 15.65 -5.88 9.98
C ALA A 359 14.43 -5.79 10.92
N LYS A 360 13.44 -4.96 10.57
CA LYS A 360 12.18 -4.85 11.32
C LYS A 360 11.29 -6.08 11.18
N GLN A 361 11.19 -6.69 10.00
CA GLN A 361 10.38 -7.90 9.80
C GLN A 361 10.91 -9.08 10.61
N GLN A 362 12.23 -9.20 10.78
CA GLN A 362 12.83 -10.21 11.65
C GLN A 362 12.40 -10.01 13.11
N LEU A 363 12.39 -8.76 13.60
CA LEU A 363 11.93 -8.41 14.95
C LEU A 363 10.41 -8.63 15.14
N VAL A 364 9.60 -8.35 14.12
CA VAL A 364 8.12 -8.48 14.15
C VAL A 364 7.65 -9.95 14.11
N ASN A 365 8.45 -10.86 13.54
CA ASN A 365 8.12 -12.29 13.57
C ASN A 365 8.31 -12.92 14.96
N ASP A 366 9.17 -12.36 15.81
CA ASP A 366 9.42 -12.85 17.17
C ASP A 366 8.40 -12.31 18.21
N VAL A 367 7.79 -11.17 17.92
CA VAL A 367 6.80 -10.52 18.79
C VAL A 367 5.70 -10.01 17.89
N LEU A 368 4.55 -10.70 17.84
CA LEU A 368 3.41 -10.22 17.05
C LEU A 368 3.17 -8.73 17.30
N GLU A 369 3.34 -7.98 16.21
CA GLU A 369 2.70 -6.69 15.89
C GLU A 369 3.36 -5.41 16.45
N GLY A 370 4.23 -4.82 15.62
CA GLY A 370 4.77 -3.47 15.83
C GLY A 370 5.71 -3.04 14.70
N GLY A 371 5.19 -2.85 13.49
CA GLY A 371 5.98 -2.20 12.43
C GLY A 371 6.04 -0.70 12.70
N GLU A 372 7.00 -0.21 13.47
CA GLU A 372 7.18 1.23 13.58
C GLU A 372 7.34 1.83 12.18
N GLU A 373 6.50 2.82 11.86
CA GLU A 373 6.68 3.68 10.70
C GLU A 373 8.15 4.13 10.67
N LEU A 374 8.84 3.96 9.54
CA LEU A 374 10.13 4.60 9.34
C LEU A 374 9.90 6.09 9.47
N ARG A 375 10.19 6.66 10.64
CA ARG A 375 10.02 8.08 10.91
C ARG A 375 11.18 8.85 10.28
N LEU A 376 11.28 8.75 8.96
CA LEU A 376 12.36 9.35 8.15
C LEU A 376 12.47 10.86 8.41
N THR A 377 11.34 11.53 8.67
CA THR A 377 11.29 12.95 9.00
C THR A 377 11.74 13.31 10.42
N GLU A 378 11.86 12.33 11.31
CA GLU A 378 12.32 12.51 12.70
C GLU A 378 13.79 12.11 12.90
N MET A 379 14.43 11.49 11.90
CA MET A 379 15.87 11.22 11.90
C MET A 379 16.66 12.52 11.99
N SER A 380 17.83 12.49 12.63
CA SER A 380 18.80 13.60 12.57
C SER A 380 19.29 13.83 11.14
N ASP A 381 19.82 15.02 10.84
CA ASP A 381 20.34 15.32 9.50
C ASP A 381 21.45 14.36 9.09
N ARG A 382 22.32 13.99 10.03
CA ARG A 382 23.38 13.01 9.80
C ARG A 382 22.82 11.65 9.42
N GLU A 383 21.89 11.11 10.20
CA GLU A 383 21.27 9.81 9.91
C GLU A 383 20.51 9.82 8.58
N LEU A 384 19.84 10.93 8.25
CA LEU A 384 19.13 11.07 7.00
C LEU A 384 20.10 11.11 5.81
N LEU A 385 21.18 11.90 5.91
CA LEU A 385 22.19 11.97 4.85
C LEU A 385 22.89 10.64 4.66
N ASP A 386 23.20 9.91 5.74
CA ASP A 386 23.75 8.56 5.67
C ASP A 386 22.75 7.57 5.02
N LEU A 387 21.45 7.70 5.31
CA LEU A 387 20.39 6.88 4.70
C LEU A 387 20.29 7.12 3.19
N VAL A 388 20.36 8.37 2.74
CA VAL A 388 20.18 8.70 1.32
C VAL A 388 21.49 8.67 0.53
N ARG A 389 22.64 8.56 1.19
CA ARG A 389 23.96 8.59 0.54
C ARG A 389 24.07 7.53 -0.54
N LEU A 390 24.54 7.95 -1.72
CA LEU A 390 24.84 7.06 -2.82
C LEU A 390 26.10 6.24 -2.50
N ASP A 391 25.97 4.92 -2.56
CA ASP A 391 27.10 4.00 -2.59
C ASP A 391 27.38 3.61 -4.06
N ILE A 392 28.32 4.33 -4.68
CA ILE A 392 28.56 4.24 -6.12
C ILE A 392 29.06 2.86 -6.56
N HIS A 393 29.82 2.18 -5.70
CA HIS A 393 30.35 0.84 -5.98
C HIS A 393 29.25 -0.22 -6.04
N CYS A 394 28.18 -0.03 -5.26
CA CYS A 394 27.01 -0.89 -5.33
C CYS A 394 26.03 -0.44 -6.44
N ALA A 395 25.94 0.86 -6.68
CA ALA A 395 24.90 1.46 -7.51
C ALA A 395 25.13 1.29 -9.03
N GLN A 396 26.37 1.07 -9.48
CA GLN A 396 26.69 0.84 -10.89
C GLN A 396 27.11 -0.62 -11.10
N GLU A 397 26.79 -1.21 -12.26
CA GLU A 397 27.44 -2.45 -12.68
C GLU A 397 28.89 -2.11 -13.03
N ASN A 398 29.84 -2.89 -12.52
CA ASN A 398 31.26 -2.74 -12.83
C ASN A 398 31.56 -2.89 -14.33
#